data_AF-A0A535U596-F1
#
_entry.id   AF-A0A535U596-F1
#
_cell.length_a   1.000
_cell.length_b   1.000
_cell.length_c   1.000
_cell.angle_alpha   90.00
_cell.angle_beta   90.00
_cell.angle_gamma   90.00
#
_symmetry.space_group_name_H-M   'P 1'
#
loop_
_entity.id
_entity.type
_entity.pdbx_description
1 polymer ?
#
loop_
_entity_poly.entity_id
_entity_poly.type
_entity_poly.pdbx_seq_one_letter_code
_entity_poly.pdbx_strand_id
1 'polypeptide(L)'
;MATTTEAPRQTLFLRNATGLVKAWSTFDAFLYAFWSVNLVTLGLYGMSFVYTIPDGQLLGAVLLTGVLVTFLVLTYAQLVSAMPRAGGDYAWQSRILGGGVGFVLAITGWWFTLWLWTPIYANILIVQFFAPLAYTLGWTSVATFFGSPTGIFVSCLIVLAFVSWVITLGMEGYARIQRFCFWLGIGGLVVMLGLLLFSSHEAFVNAFNREAASLFGASGNAYQATIAASTKGGGPTGVGFGTFGFTSTLLLLPFLAFYLLWPVWGATLYGEVRGAKEYR
;
A
#
# COMPACT_ATOMS: atom_id res chain seq x y z
N MET A 1 40.65 -21.03 -53.53
CA MET A 1 39.30 -20.59 -53.10
C MET A 1 38.89 -21.47 -51.93
N ALA A 2 38.97 -20.96 -50.71
CA ALA A 2 38.56 -21.69 -49.51
C ALA A 2 37.09 -21.33 -49.21
N THR A 3 36.20 -22.31 -49.30
CA THR A 3 34.80 -22.22 -48.87
C THR A 3 34.74 -22.42 -47.36
N THR A 4 34.45 -21.35 -46.62
CA THR A 4 34.13 -21.41 -45.19
C THR A 4 32.69 -21.89 -45.02
N THR A 5 32.51 -23.13 -44.56
CA THR A 5 31.24 -23.65 -44.05
C THR A 5 30.95 -23.01 -42.69
N GLU A 6 30.05 -22.02 -42.65
CA GLU A 6 29.46 -21.55 -41.39
C GLU A 6 28.65 -22.68 -40.76
N ALA A 7 28.99 -23.04 -39.51
CA ALA A 7 28.19 -23.96 -38.72
C ALA A 7 26.81 -23.35 -38.44
N PRO A 8 25.72 -24.13 -38.52
CA PRO A 8 24.38 -23.60 -38.24
C PRO A 8 24.32 -23.17 -36.78
N ARG A 9 24.12 -21.87 -36.57
CA ARG A 9 23.88 -21.27 -35.25
C ARG A 9 22.73 -22.03 -34.61
N GLN A 10 22.99 -22.80 -33.55
CA GLN A 10 21.94 -23.47 -32.78
C GLN A 10 20.97 -22.41 -32.25
N THR A 11 19.86 -22.22 -32.94
CA THR A 11 18.72 -21.45 -32.46
C THR A 11 18.03 -22.27 -31.39
N LEU A 12 18.62 -22.24 -30.20
CA LEU A 12 18.10 -22.89 -29.01
C LEU A 12 16.77 -22.21 -28.66
N PHE A 13 15.68 -22.78 -29.18
CA PHE A 13 14.28 -22.47 -28.88
C PHE A 13 14.04 -21.05 -28.33
N LEU A 14 14.23 -20.04 -29.19
CA LEU A 14 13.49 -18.81 -29.03
C LEU A 14 12.02 -19.19 -29.25
N ARG A 15 11.32 -19.56 -28.18
CA ARG A 15 9.86 -19.49 -28.16
C ARG A 15 9.57 -18.05 -28.57
N ASN A 16 9.01 -17.88 -29.77
CA ASN A 16 8.42 -16.61 -30.18
C ASN A 16 7.69 -16.06 -28.96
N ALA A 17 8.19 -14.95 -28.41
CA ALA A 17 7.45 -14.21 -27.41
C ALA A 17 6.11 -13.98 -28.08
N THR A 18 5.08 -14.68 -27.62
CA THR A 18 3.74 -14.64 -28.17
C THR A 18 3.44 -13.17 -28.37
N GLY A 19 3.07 -12.77 -29.60
CA GLY A 19 2.75 -11.39 -29.97
C GLY A 19 1.48 -10.87 -29.29
N LEU A 20 1.27 -11.24 -28.03
CA LEU A 20 0.35 -10.57 -27.13
C LEU A 20 0.81 -9.13 -27.06
N VAL A 21 0.00 -8.25 -27.63
CA VAL A 21 0.17 -6.82 -27.51
C VAL A 21 0.16 -6.51 -26.01
N LYS A 22 1.32 -6.10 -25.48
CA LYS A 22 1.48 -5.70 -24.08
C LYS A 22 0.32 -4.78 -23.69
N ALA A 23 -0.39 -5.08 -22.60
CA ALA A 23 -1.68 -4.43 -22.33
C ALA A 23 -1.51 -3.02 -21.70
N TRP A 24 -0.42 -2.76 -20.97
CA TRP A 24 -0.27 -1.55 -20.17
C TRP A 24 0.63 -0.49 -20.81
N SER A 25 0.23 0.78 -20.64
CA SER A 25 1.09 1.93 -20.92
C SER A 25 2.05 2.21 -19.76
N THR A 26 3.07 3.05 -19.98
CA THR A 26 3.98 3.52 -18.91
C THR A 26 3.22 4.22 -17.78
N PHE A 27 2.14 4.94 -18.11
CA PHE A 27 1.31 5.61 -17.10
C PHE A 27 0.49 4.62 -16.28
N ASP A 28 -0.03 3.55 -16.89
CA ASP A 28 -0.71 2.48 -16.15
C ASP A 28 0.27 1.77 -15.18
N ALA A 29 1.50 1.53 -15.63
CA ALA A 29 2.56 0.97 -14.78
C ALA A 29 2.95 1.91 -13.63
N PHE A 30 3.04 3.22 -13.89
CA PHE A 30 3.25 4.24 -12.86
C PHE A 30 2.10 4.24 -11.86
N LEU A 31 0.84 4.28 -12.33
CA LEU A 31 -0.34 4.26 -11.46
C LEU A 31 -0.37 3.00 -10.59
N TYR A 32 -0.01 1.85 -11.16
CA TYR A 32 0.07 0.60 -10.39
C TYR A 32 1.14 0.68 -9.29
N ALA A 33 2.35 1.15 -9.61
CA ALA A 33 3.43 1.31 -8.63
C ALA A 33 3.15 2.42 -7.60
N PHE A 34 2.42 3.47 -7.99
CA PHE A 34 1.95 4.52 -7.08
C PHE A 34 0.92 3.95 -6.10
N TRP A 35 -0.02 3.16 -6.60
CA TRP A 35 -1.07 2.56 -5.79
C TRP A 35 -0.58 1.43 -4.88
N SER A 36 0.51 0.75 -5.22
CA SER A 36 1.06 -0.29 -4.36
C SER A 36 1.58 0.27 -3.03
N VAL A 37 2.03 1.53 -3.00
CA VAL A 37 2.38 2.25 -1.76
C VAL A 37 1.15 2.46 -0.86
N ASN A 38 -0.03 2.57 -1.48
CA ASN A 38 -1.32 2.58 -0.79
C ASN A 38 -1.40 3.61 0.37
N LEU A 39 -0.94 4.84 0.14
CA LEU A 39 -0.75 5.88 1.16
C LEU A 39 -2.02 6.20 1.95
N VAL A 40 -3.14 6.41 1.26
CA VAL A 40 -4.40 6.83 1.92
C VAL A 40 -4.99 5.68 2.73
N THR A 41 -4.95 4.47 2.18
CA THR A 41 -5.63 3.31 2.76
C THR A 41 -4.73 2.67 3.81
N LEU A 42 -3.59 2.10 3.39
CA LEU A 42 -2.67 1.39 4.28
C LEU A 42 -1.81 2.36 5.11
N GLY A 43 -1.41 3.49 4.52
CA GLY A 43 -0.58 4.49 5.22
C GLY A 43 -1.33 5.16 6.36
N LEU A 44 -2.53 5.72 6.14
CA LEU A 44 -3.33 6.29 7.23
C LEU A 44 -3.75 5.24 8.27
N TYR A 45 -4.07 4.01 7.83
CA TYR A 45 -4.35 2.90 8.75
C TYR A 45 -3.14 2.57 9.62
N GLY A 46 -1.96 2.37 9.03
CA GLY A 46 -0.73 2.09 9.77
C GLY A 46 -0.34 3.24 10.70
N MET A 47 -0.51 4.48 10.25
CA MET A 47 -0.28 5.67 11.07
C MET A 47 -1.25 5.80 12.25
N SER A 48 -2.45 5.21 12.16
CA SER A 48 -3.39 5.20 13.29
C SER A 48 -2.89 4.42 14.51
N PHE A 49 -1.87 3.55 14.36
CA PHE A 49 -1.25 2.78 15.45
C PHE A 49 0.01 3.43 16.03
N VAL A 50 0.45 4.57 15.48
CA VAL A 50 1.69 5.25 15.91
C VAL A 50 1.63 5.71 17.37
N TYR A 51 0.44 5.89 17.95
CA TYR A 51 0.28 6.23 19.37
C TYR A 51 0.91 5.21 20.33
N THR A 52 1.17 3.98 19.87
CA THR A 52 1.87 2.93 20.64
C THR A 52 3.35 3.25 20.87
N ILE A 53 3.91 4.21 20.13
CA ILE A 53 5.30 4.66 20.23
C ILE A 53 5.26 6.18 20.52
N PRO A 54 5.08 6.57 21.80
CA PRO A 54 4.69 7.94 22.17
C PRO A 54 5.73 9.02 21.80
N ASP A 55 7.02 8.68 21.79
CA ASP A 55 8.10 9.64 21.51
C ASP A 55 8.68 9.54 20.08
N GLY A 56 8.03 8.78 19.20
CA GLY A 56 8.48 8.62 17.82
C GLY A 56 8.16 9.83 16.95
N GLN A 57 9.15 10.41 16.29
CA GLN A 57 8.93 11.56 15.42
C GLN A 57 8.55 11.10 14.00
N LEU A 58 7.25 11.20 13.69
CA LEU A 58 6.66 10.60 12.49
C LEU A 58 7.25 11.15 11.18
N LEU A 59 7.43 12.47 11.07
CA LEU A 59 7.94 13.07 9.83
C LEU A 59 9.36 12.59 9.49
N GLY A 60 10.26 12.55 10.47
CA GLY A 60 11.64 12.08 10.30
C GLY A 60 11.68 10.59 10.06
N ALA A 61 10.79 9.80 10.67
CA ALA A 61 10.62 8.40 10.31
C ALA A 61 10.19 8.23 8.84
N VAL A 62 9.25 9.06 8.35
CA VAL A 62 8.81 9.07 6.95
C VAL A 62 9.96 9.45 6.01
N LEU A 63 10.69 10.52 6.31
CA LEU A 63 11.84 10.97 5.50
C LEU A 63 12.94 9.91 5.46
N LEU A 64 13.31 9.34 6.61
CA LEU A 64 14.31 8.28 6.70
C LEU A 64 13.88 7.04 5.92
N THR A 65 12.62 6.61 6.09
CA THR A 65 12.08 5.47 5.33
C THR A 65 12.07 5.75 3.83
N GLY A 66 11.72 6.96 3.40
CA GLY A 66 11.75 7.36 1.99
C GLY A 66 13.15 7.27 1.37
N VAL A 67 14.18 7.70 2.12
CA VAL A 67 15.59 7.55 1.69
C VAL A 67 15.96 6.07 1.57
N LEU A 68 15.62 5.24 2.55
CA LEU A 68 15.90 3.79 2.51
C LEU A 68 15.17 3.09 1.35
N VAL A 69 13.91 3.43 1.11
CA VAL A 69 13.11 2.91 -0.01
C VAL A 69 13.69 3.35 -1.36
N THR A 70 14.35 4.51 -1.45
CA THR A 70 15.01 4.93 -2.69
C THR A 70 16.11 3.94 -3.11
N PHE A 71 16.93 3.46 -2.16
CA PHE A 71 17.94 2.43 -2.45
C PHE A 71 17.30 1.11 -2.91
N LEU A 72 16.17 0.73 -2.33
CA LEU A 72 15.40 -0.43 -2.75
C LEU A 72 14.91 -0.27 -4.20
N VAL A 73 14.29 0.85 -4.53
CA VAL A 73 13.77 1.14 -5.89
C VAL A 73 14.88 1.13 -6.92
N LEU A 74 16.04 1.72 -6.62
CA LEU A 74 17.21 1.69 -7.51
C LEU A 74 17.69 0.26 -7.77
N THR A 75 17.73 -0.57 -6.73
CA THR A 75 18.13 -1.99 -6.85
C THR A 75 17.17 -2.75 -7.76
N TYR A 76 15.85 -2.58 -7.58
CA TYR A 76 14.85 -3.23 -8.42
C TYR A 76 14.88 -2.73 -9.87
N ALA A 77 15.12 -1.43 -10.09
CA ALA A 77 15.29 -0.87 -11.42
C ALA A 77 16.48 -1.51 -12.16
N GLN A 78 17.60 -1.74 -11.45
CA GLN A 78 18.77 -2.43 -12.00
C GLN A 78 18.50 -3.92 -12.28
N LEU A 79 17.75 -4.61 -11.42
CA LEU A 79 17.38 -6.01 -11.64
C LEU A 79 16.48 -6.17 -12.87
N VAL A 80 15.51 -5.27 -13.04
CA VAL A 80 14.61 -5.24 -14.19
C VAL A 80 15.40 -4.99 -15.48
N SER A 81 16.36 -4.06 -15.47
CA SER A 81 17.16 -3.75 -16.67
C SER A 81 18.16 -4.85 -17.02
N ALA A 82 18.81 -5.46 -16.02
CA ALA A 82 19.78 -6.54 -16.23
C ALA A 82 19.10 -7.87 -16.60
N MET A 83 17.89 -8.12 -16.10
CA MET A 83 17.14 -9.36 -16.30
C MET A 83 15.66 -9.08 -16.66
N PRO A 84 15.37 -8.58 -17.88
CA PRO A 84 14.02 -8.18 -18.31
C PRO A 84 13.16 -9.39 -18.69
N ARG A 85 12.85 -10.24 -17.72
CA ARG A 85 12.07 -11.46 -17.91
C ARG A 85 10.78 -11.42 -17.10
N ALA A 86 9.74 -12.03 -17.64
CA ALA A 86 8.53 -12.35 -16.87
C ALA A 86 8.88 -13.42 -15.82
N GLY A 87 8.51 -13.18 -14.55
CA GLY A 87 8.81 -14.07 -13.43
C GLY A 87 9.13 -13.37 -12.11
N GLY A 88 9.31 -12.03 -12.15
CA GLY A 88 9.47 -11.19 -10.96
C GLY A 88 10.60 -11.66 -10.02
N ASP A 89 10.35 -11.54 -8.72
CA ASP A 89 11.36 -11.81 -7.68
C ASP A 89 11.96 -13.20 -7.74
N TYR A 90 11.15 -14.24 -8.01
CA TYR A 90 11.66 -15.60 -8.07
C TYR A 90 12.70 -15.75 -9.19
N ALA A 91 12.46 -15.14 -10.35
CA ALA A 91 13.39 -15.19 -11.47
C ALA A 91 14.72 -14.49 -11.15
N TRP A 92 14.69 -13.36 -10.45
CA TRP A 92 15.90 -12.64 -10.04
C TRP A 92 16.64 -13.37 -8.92
N GLN A 93 15.94 -13.75 -7.85
CA GLN A 93 16.53 -14.39 -6.67
C GLN A 93 17.13 -15.76 -6.99
N SER A 94 16.46 -16.59 -7.81
CA SER A 94 16.97 -17.91 -8.18
C SER A 94 18.25 -17.85 -9.03
N ARG A 95 18.47 -16.75 -9.76
CA ARG A 95 19.68 -16.53 -10.57
C ARG A 95 20.85 -16.00 -9.76
N ILE A 96 20.58 -15.16 -8.76
CA ILE A 96 21.60 -14.55 -7.91
C ILE A 96 22.02 -15.51 -6.80
N LEU A 97 21.05 -16.16 -6.14
CA LEU A 97 21.27 -16.94 -4.92
C LEU A 97 21.20 -18.46 -5.15
N GLY A 98 20.83 -18.89 -6.37
CA GLY A 98 20.57 -20.28 -6.70
C GLY A 98 19.12 -20.71 -6.48
N GLY A 99 18.72 -21.81 -7.13
CA GLY A 99 17.32 -22.23 -7.22
C GLY A 99 16.65 -22.53 -5.87
N GLY A 100 17.36 -23.17 -4.93
CA GLY A 100 16.81 -23.53 -3.63
C GLY A 100 16.54 -22.32 -2.73
N VAL A 101 17.54 -21.43 -2.57
CA VAL A 101 17.39 -20.22 -1.76
C VAL A 101 16.37 -19.27 -2.38
N GLY A 102 16.44 -19.05 -3.69
CA GLY A 102 15.46 -18.23 -4.41
C GLY A 102 14.03 -18.76 -4.29
N PHE A 103 13.85 -20.09 -4.26
CA PHE A 103 12.53 -20.70 -4.04
C PHE A 103 11.99 -20.41 -2.65
N VAL A 104 12.80 -20.64 -1.60
CA VAL A 104 12.37 -20.41 -0.21
C VAL A 104 12.00 -18.95 0.03
N LEU A 105 12.79 -18.01 -0.49
CA LEU A 105 12.50 -16.58 -0.35
C LEU A 105 11.23 -16.18 -1.12
N ALA A 106 11.08 -16.65 -2.36
CA ALA A 106 9.92 -16.32 -3.18
C ALA A 106 8.62 -16.94 -2.64
N ILE A 107 8.61 -18.22 -2.24
CA ILE A 107 7.39 -18.87 -1.75
C ILE A 107 6.92 -18.28 -0.42
N THR A 108 7.85 -17.90 0.45
CA THR A 108 7.53 -17.25 1.73
C THR A 108 6.86 -15.90 1.50
N GLY A 109 7.40 -15.08 0.61
CA GLY A 109 6.85 -13.75 0.31
C GLY A 109 5.55 -13.81 -0.52
N TRP A 110 5.55 -14.55 -1.63
CA TRP A 110 4.46 -14.52 -2.61
C TRP A 110 3.31 -15.48 -2.31
N TRP A 111 3.54 -16.57 -1.57
CA TRP A 111 2.49 -17.54 -1.28
C TRP A 111 1.97 -17.38 0.16
N PHE A 112 2.84 -17.59 1.14
CA PHE A 112 2.42 -17.65 2.54
C PHE A 112 2.07 -16.28 3.11
N THR A 113 2.86 -15.26 2.80
CA THR A 113 2.59 -13.90 3.31
C THR A 113 1.39 -13.26 2.60
N LEU A 114 1.16 -13.54 1.31
CA LEU A 114 0.07 -12.91 0.57
C LEU A 114 -1.33 -13.29 1.06
N TRP A 115 -1.52 -14.46 1.66
CA TRP A 115 -2.81 -14.85 2.24
C TRP A 115 -3.24 -13.96 3.41
N LEU A 116 -2.28 -13.40 4.14
CA LEU A 116 -2.54 -12.50 5.26
C LEU A 116 -3.13 -11.15 4.81
N TRP A 117 -2.98 -10.78 3.53
CA TRP A 117 -3.55 -9.53 3.03
C TRP A 117 -5.07 -9.53 2.95
N THR A 118 -5.70 -10.70 2.79
CA THR A 118 -7.17 -10.79 2.74
C THR A 118 -7.82 -10.25 4.01
N PRO A 119 -7.50 -10.78 5.22
CA PRO A 119 -8.07 -10.25 6.46
C PRO A 119 -7.61 -8.81 6.76
N ILE A 120 -6.41 -8.42 6.35
CA ILE A 120 -5.91 -7.04 6.50
C ILE A 120 -6.79 -6.07 5.70
N TYR A 121 -7.01 -6.33 4.41
CA TYR A 121 -7.86 -5.48 3.58
C TYR A 121 -9.33 -5.52 4.00
N ALA A 122 -9.82 -6.67 4.49
CA ALA A 122 -11.16 -6.77 5.07
C ALA A 122 -11.32 -5.86 6.29
N ASN A 123 -10.33 -5.83 7.20
CA ASN A 123 -10.36 -4.94 8.35
C ASN A 123 -10.27 -3.46 7.93
N ILE A 124 -9.40 -3.12 6.99
CA ILE A 124 -9.30 -1.76 6.44
C ILE A 124 -10.63 -1.32 5.83
N LEU A 125 -11.30 -2.20 5.07
CA LEU A 125 -12.63 -1.93 4.50
C LEU A 125 -13.66 -1.66 5.61
N ILE A 126 -13.62 -2.39 6.72
CA ILE A 126 -14.50 -2.15 7.85
C ILE A 126 -14.23 -0.78 8.47
N VAL A 127 -12.97 -0.50 8.85
CA VAL A 127 -12.61 0.69 9.64
C VAL A 127 -12.68 1.97 8.82
N GLN A 128 -12.38 1.92 7.52
CA GLN A 128 -12.35 3.11 6.67
C GLN A 128 -13.61 3.33 5.84
N PHE A 129 -14.45 2.31 5.64
CA PHE A 129 -15.64 2.42 4.80
C PHE A 129 -16.92 2.00 5.51
N PHE A 130 -17.07 0.72 5.90
CA PHE A 130 -18.36 0.25 6.43
C PHE A 130 -18.75 0.90 7.76
N ALA A 131 -17.83 0.95 8.73
CA ALA A 131 -18.14 1.50 10.04
C ALA A 131 -18.39 3.01 9.99
N PRO A 132 -17.52 3.85 9.37
CA PRO A 132 -17.79 5.28 9.24
C PRO A 132 -19.11 5.58 8.53
N LEU A 133 -19.38 4.93 7.39
CA LEU A 133 -20.61 5.12 6.64
C LEU A 133 -21.84 4.71 7.46
N ALA A 134 -21.79 3.56 8.14
CA ALA A 134 -22.88 3.08 8.98
C ALA A 134 -23.14 4.03 10.16
N TYR A 135 -22.10 4.54 10.83
CA TYR A 135 -22.27 5.53 11.89
C TYR A 135 -22.89 6.83 11.38
N THR A 136 -22.41 7.37 10.25
CA THR A 136 -22.96 8.60 9.65
C THR A 136 -24.43 8.44 9.24
N LEU A 137 -24.85 7.24 8.83
CA LEU A 137 -26.26 6.93 8.51
C LEU A 137 -27.11 6.56 9.74
N GLY A 138 -26.52 6.53 10.94
CA GLY A 138 -27.21 6.13 12.18
C GLY A 138 -27.43 4.62 12.33
N TRP A 139 -26.80 3.80 11.48
CA TRP A 139 -26.92 2.33 11.48
C TRP A 139 -25.91 1.68 12.42
N THR A 140 -26.00 2.00 13.72
CA THR A 140 -25.05 1.53 14.74
C THR A 140 -24.97 0.00 14.86
N SER A 141 -26.08 -0.71 14.64
CA SER A 141 -26.12 -2.18 14.62
C SER A 141 -25.28 -2.78 13.48
N VAL A 142 -25.28 -2.13 12.30
CA VAL A 142 -24.47 -2.56 11.15
C VAL A 142 -22.99 -2.31 11.44
N ALA A 143 -22.65 -1.15 12.00
CA ALA A 143 -21.27 -0.85 12.40
C ALA A 143 -20.75 -1.86 13.44
N THR A 144 -21.59 -2.21 14.43
CA THR A 144 -21.27 -3.19 15.47
C THR A 144 -21.12 -4.60 14.90
N PHE A 145 -21.99 -4.98 13.95
CA PHE A 145 -21.88 -6.27 13.27
C PHE A 145 -20.55 -6.42 12.55
N PHE A 146 -20.12 -5.43 11.77
CA PHE A 146 -18.85 -5.48 11.04
C PHE A 146 -17.63 -5.47 11.97
N GLY A 147 -17.75 -4.96 13.20
CA GLY A 147 -16.73 -5.09 14.24
C GLY A 147 -16.66 -6.46 14.92
N SER A 148 -17.65 -7.34 14.72
CA SER A 148 -17.67 -8.69 15.30
C SER A 148 -16.77 -9.68 14.52
N PRO A 149 -16.34 -10.80 15.13
CA PRO A 149 -15.57 -11.84 14.42
C PRO A 149 -16.29 -12.34 13.14
N THR A 150 -17.61 -12.48 13.20
CA THR A 150 -18.44 -12.88 12.05
C THR A 150 -18.47 -11.80 10.98
N GLY A 151 -18.57 -10.52 11.36
CA GLY A 151 -18.53 -9.40 10.42
C GLY A 151 -17.20 -9.26 9.70
N ILE A 152 -16.09 -9.51 10.40
CA ILE A 152 -14.75 -9.58 9.80
C ILE A 152 -14.67 -10.73 8.79
N PHE A 153 -15.16 -11.92 9.16
CA PHE A 153 -15.21 -13.06 8.23
C PHE A 153 -16.04 -12.75 6.97
N VAL A 154 -17.22 -12.16 7.13
CA VAL A 154 -18.06 -11.72 5.99
C VAL A 154 -17.34 -10.69 5.14
N SER A 155 -16.60 -9.76 5.75
CA SER A 155 -15.81 -8.76 5.01
C SER A 155 -14.68 -9.39 4.21
N CYS A 156 -14.04 -10.45 4.71
CA CYS A 156 -13.10 -11.25 3.93
C CYS A 156 -13.76 -11.84 2.68
N LEU A 157 -14.97 -12.39 2.81
CA LEU A 157 -15.71 -12.94 1.67
C LEU A 157 -16.07 -11.85 0.65
N ILE A 158 -16.45 -10.65 1.10
CA ILE A 158 -16.72 -9.49 0.23
C ILE A 158 -15.46 -9.10 -0.55
N VAL A 159 -14.31 -8.97 0.13
CA VAL A 159 -13.03 -8.65 -0.50
C VAL A 159 -12.65 -9.73 -1.53
N LEU A 160 -12.76 -11.01 -1.17
CA LEU A 160 -12.45 -12.12 -2.09
C LEU A 160 -13.38 -12.14 -3.31
N ALA A 161 -14.67 -11.89 -3.13
CA ALA A 161 -15.63 -11.80 -4.23
C ALA A 161 -15.30 -10.63 -5.17
N PHE A 162 -15.00 -9.45 -4.60
CA PHE A 162 -14.60 -8.27 -5.37
C PHE A 162 -13.30 -8.51 -6.14
N VAL A 163 -12.26 -9.04 -5.50
CA VAL A 163 -10.97 -9.32 -6.14
C VAL A 163 -11.13 -10.38 -7.23
N SER A 164 -11.90 -11.44 -6.98
CA SER A 164 -12.18 -12.47 -7.99
C SER A 164 -12.89 -11.87 -9.21
N TRP A 165 -13.89 -11.02 -8.98
CA TRP A 165 -14.55 -10.29 -10.07
C TRP A 165 -13.57 -9.41 -10.85
N VAL A 166 -12.77 -8.59 -10.18
CA VAL A 166 -11.77 -7.72 -10.83
C VAL A 166 -10.76 -8.52 -11.66
N ILE A 167 -10.28 -9.66 -11.15
CA ILE A 167 -9.35 -10.54 -11.88
C ILE A 167 -10.00 -11.09 -13.15
N THR A 168 -11.29 -11.47 -13.09
CA THR A 168 -12.01 -11.97 -14.28
C THR A 168 -12.22 -10.93 -15.38
N LEU A 169 -12.14 -9.63 -15.09
CA LEU A 169 -12.18 -8.56 -16.10
C LEU A 169 -10.87 -8.44 -16.90
N GLY A 170 -9.78 -9.05 -16.43
CA GLY A 170 -8.46 -8.97 -17.05
C GLY A 170 -7.75 -7.62 -16.90
N MET A 171 -6.54 -7.54 -17.45
CA MET A 171 -5.59 -6.44 -17.20
C MET A 171 -6.08 -5.07 -17.71
N GLU A 172 -6.82 -5.03 -18.83
CA GLU A 172 -7.38 -3.78 -19.36
C GLU A 172 -8.54 -3.26 -18.51
N GLY A 173 -9.43 -4.15 -18.07
CA GLY A 173 -10.55 -3.80 -17.20
C GLY A 173 -10.05 -3.26 -15.86
N TYR A 174 -9.06 -3.94 -15.28
CA TYR A 174 -8.40 -3.49 -14.06
C TYR A 174 -7.76 -2.11 -14.21
N ALA A 175 -7.02 -1.85 -15.30
CA ALA A 175 -6.40 -0.54 -15.52
C ALA A 175 -7.43 0.60 -15.67
N ARG A 176 -8.63 0.32 -16.22
CA ARG A 176 -9.73 1.32 -16.26
C ARG A 176 -10.26 1.63 -14.86
N ILE A 177 -10.50 0.60 -14.06
CA ILE A 177 -10.96 0.75 -12.67
C ILE A 177 -9.92 1.53 -11.86
N GLN A 178 -8.64 1.16 -11.95
CA GLN A 178 -7.56 1.87 -11.26
C GLN A 178 -7.49 3.36 -11.63
N ARG A 179 -7.62 3.70 -12.91
CA ARG A 179 -7.61 5.10 -13.37
C ARG A 179 -8.79 5.90 -12.83
N PHE A 180 -9.98 5.31 -12.81
CA PHE A 180 -11.15 5.96 -12.21
C PHE A 180 -10.94 6.20 -10.71
N CYS A 181 -10.52 5.15 -9.97
CA CYS A 181 -10.24 5.25 -8.55
C CYS A 181 -9.11 6.25 -8.25
N PHE A 182 -8.10 6.36 -9.13
CA PHE A 182 -7.04 7.36 -9.03
C PHE A 182 -7.58 8.78 -9.00
N TRP A 183 -8.36 9.18 -10.00
CA TRP A 183 -8.89 10.54 -10.04
C TRP A 183 -9.88 10.83 -8.91
N LEU A 184 -10.70 9.85 -8.53
CA LEU A 184 -11.60 9.97 -7.38
C LEU A 184 -10.80 10.16 -6.07
N GLY A 185 -9.76 9.34 -5.86
CA GLY A 185 -8.90 9.42 -4.69
C GLY A 185 -8.11 10.72 -4.60
N ILE A 186 -7.58 11.21 -5.73
CA ILE A 186 -6.93 12.53 -5.80
C ILE A 186 -7.91 13.64 -5.45
N GLY A 187 -9.16 13.57 -5.96
CA GLY A 187 -10.21 14.51 -5.58
C GLY A 187 -10.46 14.54 -4.08
N GLY A 188 -10.60 13.36 -3.45
CA GLY A 188 -10.75 13.26 -1.99
C GLY A 188 -9.57 13.81 -1.21
N LEU A 189 -8.33 13.54 -1.67
CA LEU A 189 -7.12 14.06 -1.05
C LEU A 189 -7.03 15.60 -1.14
N VAL A 190 -7.40 16.18 -2.28
CA VAL A 190 -7.43 17.64 -2.45
C VAL A 190 -8.44 18.28 -1.50
N VAL A 191 -9.62 17.68 -1.32
CA VAL A 191 -10.61 18.15 -0.34
C VAL A 191 -10.04 18.07 1.08
N MET A 192 -9.41 16.95 1.46
CA MET A 192 -8.78 16.79 2.77
C MET A 192 -7.71 17.86 3.03
N LEU A 193 -6.81 18.07 2.07
CA LEU A 193 -5.75 19.07 2.16
C LEU A 193 -6.33 20.50 2.22
N GLY A 194 -7.38 20.78 1.46
CA GLY A 194 -8.10 22.06 1.53
C GLY A 194 -8.69 22.31 2.92
N LEU A 195 -9.35 21.29 3.51
CA LEU A 195 -9.87 21.38 4.88
C LEU A 195 -8.76 21.63 5.89
N LEU A 196 -7.63 20.93 5.80
CA LEU A 196 -6.49 21.15 6.69
C LEU A 196 -5.84 22.52 6.53
N LEU A 197 -5.83 23.07 5.32
CA LEU A 197 -5.22 24.37 5.03
C LEU A 197 -6.08 25.55 5.50
N PHE A 198 -7.41 25.43 5.41
CA PHE A 198 -8.34 26.53 5.68
C PHE A 198 -9.10 26.40 7.00
N SER A 199 -9.15 25.23 7.62
CA SER A 199 -9.81 25.04 8.93
C SER A 199 -8.90 25.45 10.08
N SER A 200 -9.47 26.16 11.06
CA SER A 200 -8.77 26.45 12.32
C SER A 200 -8.81 25.26 13.28
N HIS A 201 -7.89 25.26 14.25
CA HIS A 201 -7.88 24.29 15.34
C HIS A 201 -9.20 24.32 16.13
N GLU A 202 -9.74 25.51 16.40
CA GLU A 202 -11.01 25.67 17.11
C GLU A 202 -12.18 25.04 16.34
N ALA A 203 -12.24 25.26 15.02
CA ALA A 203 -13.26 24.65 14.17
C ALA A 203 -13.19 23.11 14.21
N PHE A 204 -11.98 22.55 14.24
CA PHE A 204 -11.77 21.11 14.41
C PHE A 204 -12.27 20.61 15.77
N VAL A 205 -11.89 21.26 16.87
CA VAL A 205 -12.32 20.86 18.23
C VAL A 205 -13.85 20.91 18.35
N ASN A 206 -14.48 21.96 17.80
CA ASN A 206 -15.93 22.10 17.81
C ASN A 206 -16.62 21.01 16.98
N ALA A 207 -16.10 20.70 15.79
CA ALA A 207 -16.61 19.61 14.97
C ALA A 207 -16.45 18.26 15.66
N PHE A 208 -15.28 17.98 16.24
CA PHE A 208 -15.01 16.73 16.97
C PHE A 208 -15.99 16.53 18.13
N ASN A 209 -16.19 17.55 18.96
CA ASN A 209 -17.13 17.48 20.08
C ASN A 209 -18.58 17.27 19.61
N ARG A 210 -18.99 17.95 18.53
CA ARG A 210 -20.33 17.80 17.96
C ARG A 210 -20.57 16.39 17.41
N GLU A 211 -19.66 15.88 16.59
CA GLU A 211 -19.80 14.55 16.00
C GLU A 211 -19.68 13.44 17.06
N ALA A 212 -18.81 13.61 18.07
CA ALA A 212 -18.72 12.67 19.19
C ALA A 212 -20.03 12.58 19.98
N ALA A 213 -20.68 13.73 20.22
CA ALA A 213 -21.99 13.77 20.87
C ALA A 213 -23.08 13.14 20.00
N SER A 214 -23.12 13.49 18.70
CA SER A 214 -24.17 13.03 17.79
C SER A 214 -24.07 11.53 17.47
N LEU A 215 -22.87 11.01 17.24
CA LEU A 215 -22.66 9.64 16.75
C LEU A 215 -22.51 8.65 17.89
N PHE A 216 -21.89 9.06 19.00
CA PHE A 216 -21.50 8.17 20.10
C PHE A 216 -22.10 8.56 21.45
N GLY A 217 -22.94 9.60 21.51
CA GLY A 217 -23.55 10.06 22.75
C GLY A 217 -22.55 10.63 23.76
N ALA A 218 -21.36 11.06 23.31
CA ALA A 218 -20.36 11.65 24.18
C ALA A 218 -20.87 12.99 24.77
N SER A 219 -20.66 13.21 26.06
CA SER A 219 -21.04 14.45 26.74
C SER A 219 -19.82 15.31 27.07
N GLY A 220 -19.97 16.63 26.97
CA GLY A 220 -18.93 17.58 27.34
C GLY A 220 -17.84 17.75 26.28
N ASN A 221 -16.62 18.05 26.70
CA ASN A 221 -15.48 18.25 25.80
C ASN A 221 -14.79 16.91 25.53
N ALA A 222 -15.33 16.14 24.58
CA ALA A 222 -14.79 14.85 24.15
C ALA A 222 -13.34 14.96 23.68
N TYR A 223 -12.98 16.05 22.97
CA TYR A 223 -11.61 16.28 22.51
C TYR A 223 -10.61 16.33 23.67
N GLN A 224 -10.90 17.14 24.69
CA GLN A 224 -10.03 17.24 25.87
C GLN A 224 -10.02 15.94 26.69
N ALA A 225 -11.15 15.24 26.76
CA ALA A 225 -11.22 13.93 27.41
C ALA A 225 -10.32 12.90 26.71
N THR A 226 -10.27 12.90 25.37
CA THR A 226 -9.36 12.05 24.58
C THR A 226 -7.90 12.37 24.87
N ILE A 227 -7.53 13.65 24.94
CA ILE A 227 -6.16 14.06 25.30
C ILE A 227 -5.82 13.60 26.71
N ALA A 228 -6.69 13.84 27.68
CA ALA A 228 -6.47 13.44 29.07
C ALA A 228 -6.33 11.91 29.22
N ALA A 229 -7.15 11.14 28.49
CA ALA A 229 -7.05 9.69 28.45
C ALA A 229 -5.70 9.23 27.85
N SER A 230 -5.25 9.87 26.77
CA SER A 230 -3.94 9.61 26.18
C SER A 230 -2.81 9.88 27.17
N THR A 231 -2.78 11.06 27.80
CA THR A 231 -1.76 11.42 28.79
C THR A 231 -1.74 10.45 29.97
N LYS A 232 -2.90 10.05 30.48
CA LYS A 232 -3.01 9.05 31.57
C LYS A 232 -2.46 7.68 31.16
N GLY A 233 -2.63 7.30 29.89
CA GLY A 233 -2.10 6.05 29.32
C GLY A 233 -0.61 6.08 28.99
N GLY A 234 0.11 7.16 29.32
CA GLY A 234 1.52 7.34 28.92
C GLY A 234 1.69 7.70 27.44
N GLY A 235 0.64 8.23 26.82
CA GLY A 235 0.66 8.71 25.44
C GLY A 235 1.55 9.95 25.25
N PRO A 236 1.82 10.33 23.99
CA PRO A 236 2.73 11.43 23.66
C PRO A 236 2.34 12.73 24.38
N THR A 237 3.29 13.40 25.02
CA THR A 237 3.08 14.73 25.62
C THR A 237 3.31 15.88 24.63
N GLY A 238 3.34 15.58 23.34
CA GLY A 238 3.59 16.54 22.26
C GLY A 238 4.92 16.26 21.56
N VAL A 239 4.85 15.70 20.36
CA VAL A 239 6.02 15.46 19.52
C VAL A 239 6.33 16.75 18.76
N GLY A 240 7.31 17.52 19.22
CA GLY A 240 7.80 18.71 18.54
C GLY A 240 8.96 18.38 17.61
N PHE A 241 9.28 19.27 16.68
CA PHE A 241 10.49 19.13 15.84
C PHE A 241 11.80 19.08 16.64
N GLY A 242 11.80 19.59 17.88
CA GLY A 242 12.98 19.62 18.76
C GLY A 242 13.15 18.40 19.68
N THR A 243 12.10 17.59 19.90
CA THR A 243 12.16 16.37 20.72
C THR A 243 12.34 15.15 19.81
N PHE A 244 13.56 14.96 19.31
CA PHE A 244 13.90 13.84 18.44
C PHE A 244 14.34 12.63 19.27
N GLY A 245 13.39 11.80 19.69
CA GLY A 245 13.69 10.49 20.25
C GLY A 245 14.20 9.55 19.15
N PHE A 246 15.50 9.55 18.86
CA PHE A 246 16.07 8.78 17.74
C PHE A 246 15.65 7.31 17.77
N THR A 247 15.76 6.64 18.92
CA THR A 247 15.35 5.24 19.09
C THR A 247 13.86 5.05 18.84
N SER A 248 13.01 5.92 19.41
CA SER A 248 11.56 5.85 19.22
C SER A 248 11.15 6.10 17.77
N THR A 249 11.84 7.01 17.08
CA THR A 249 11.68 7.25 15.63
C THR A 249 12.05 6.00 14.83
N LEU A 250 13.13 5.29 15.19
CA LEU A 250 13.50 4.04 14.53
C LEU A 250 12.44 2.93 14.71
N LEU A 251 11.77 2.89 15.87
CA LEU A 251 10.68 1.93 16.12
C LEU A 251 9.45 2.17 15.24
N LEU A 252 9.30 3.36 14.63
CA LEU A 252 8.25 3.65 13.66
C LEU A 252 8.53 3.07 12.26
N LEU A 253 9.78 2.76 11.94
CA LEU A 253 10.16 2.31 10.58
C LEU A 253 9.40 1.07 10.13
N PRO A 254 9.20 0.01 10.95
CA PRO A 254 8.41 -1.15 10.55
C PRO A 254 6.97 -0.80 10.13
N PHE A 255 6.31 0.14 10.83
CA PHE A 255 4.97 0.60 10.50
C PHE A 255 4.93 1.35 9.17
N LEU A 256 5.96 2.15 8.90
CA LEU A 256 6.09 2.88 7.64
C LEU A 256 6.47 1.96 6.49
N ALA A 257 7.39 1.03 6.72
CA ALA A 257 7.81 0.00 5.79
C ALA A 257 6.62 -0.89 5.36
N PHE A 258 5.67 -1.13 6.25
CA PHE A 258 4.46 -1.89 5.95
C PHE A 258 3.64 -1.34 4.77
N TYR A 259 3.74 -0.05 4.44
CA TYR A 259 3.10 0.51 3.25
C TYR A 259 4.07 1.13 2.24
N LEU A 260 5.18 1.72 2.68
CA LEU A 260 6.14 2.40 1.80
C LEU A 260 7.07 1.46 1.01
N LEU A 261 7.21 0.19 1.40
CA LEU A 261 8.13 -0.75 0.72
C LEU A 261 7.64 -1.24 -0.65
N TRP A 262 6.36 -1.05 -0.96
CA TRP A 262 5.71 -1.74 -2.08
C TRP A 262 5.82 -1.10 -3.48
N PRO A 263 6.51 0.02 -3.77
CA PRO A 263 6.75 0.45 -5.16
C PRO A 263 7.34 -0.66 -6.06
N VAL A 264 8.09 -1.59 -5.45
CA VAL A 264 8.71 -2.74 -6.12
C VAL A 264 7.70 -3.69 -6.77
N TRP A 265 6.43 -3.67 -6.38
CA TRP A 265 5.39 -4.48 -7.00
C TRP A 265 5.17 -4.13 -8.47
N GLY A 266 5.44 -2.88 -8.88
CA GLY A 266 5.41 -2.51 -10.29
C GLY A 266 6.50 -3.21 -11.11
N ALA A 267 7.62 -3.58 -10.50
CA ALA A 267 8.75 -4.19 -11.18
C ALA A 267 8.42 -5.62 -11.68
N THR A 268 7.61 -6.37 -10.96
CA THR A 268 7.25 -7.76 -11.35
C THR A 268 6.34 -7.80 -12.58
N LEU A 269 5.55 -6.74 -12.79
CA LEU A 269 4.64 -6.60 -13.93
C LEU A 269 5.30 -5.90 -15.14
N TYR A 270 6.59 -5.58 -15.06
CA TYR A 270 7.30 -4.85 -16.11
C TYR A 270 7.29 -5.58 -17.47
N GLY A 271 7.17 -6.91 -17.47
CA GLY A 271 6.98 -7.70 -18.69
C GLY A 271 5.78 -7.25 -19.54
N GLU A 272 4.72 -6.75 -18.89
CA GLU A 272 3.44 -6.35 -19.49
C GLU A 272 3.38 -4.89 -19.97
N VAL A 273 4.46 -4.11 -19.76
CA VAL A 273 4.50 -2.67 -20.07
C VAL A 273 5.06 -2.40 -21.47
N ARG A 274 4.30 -1.66 -22.29
CA ARG A 274 4.74 -1.18 -23.62
C ARG A 274 5.91 -0.20 -23.47
N GLY A 275 6.91 -0.29 -24.36
CA GLY A 275 8.02 0.67 -24.41
C GLY A 275 9.10 0.48 -23.34
N ALA A 276 9.05 -0.61 -22.58
CA ALA A 276 10.06 -1.07 -21.64
C ALA A 276 11.40 -1.44 -22.33
N LYS A 277 12.11 -0.46 -22.90
CA LYS A 277 13.44 -0.64 -23.48
C LYS A 277 14.41 0.37 -22.88
N GLU A 278 15.47 -0.19 -22.29
CA GLU A 278 16.75 0.39 -21.89
C GLU A 278 16.72 1.62 -20.97
N TYR A 279 17.39 1.47 -19.83
CA TYR A 279 17.91 2.59 -19.04
C TYR A 279 18.92 3.33 -19.93
N ARG A 280 18.67 4.59 -20.25
CA ARG A 280 19.68 5.50 -20.81
C ARG A 280 20.16 6.42 -19.71
#